data_AF-A0A8H5HDG0-F1
#
_entry.id   AF-A0A8H5HDG0-F1
#
_cell.length_a   1.000
_cell.length_b   1.000
_cell.length_c   1.000
_cell.angle_alpha   90.00
_cell.angle_beta   90.00
_cell.angle_gamma   90.00
#
_symmetry.space_group_name_H-M   'P 1'
#
loop_
_entity.id
_entity.type
_entity.pdbx_description
1 polymer ?
#
loop_
_entity_poly.entity_id
_entity_poly.type
_entity_poly.pdbx_seq_one_letter_code
_entity_poly.pdbx_strand_id
1 'polypeptide(L)'
;MTFASYPVLSRPPHQECKDQVRTLKVESVIFRVNATLLSKASAAFRKIFQRYADSGQPIVLHGLKARKFKNLLWALSTRYDGVPFRIIISINGRPSLLPQPSDETSLDCLLDIEELALYYSINHLQIRAESTIIALVAQGKNPAILSCTSLSLARMVKIALRVRSQYVLSFLLQMWTWR
;
A
#
# COMPACT_ATOMS: atom_id res chain seq x y z
N MET A 1 -46.78 21.33 39.12
CA MET A 1 -45.39 20.92 38.85
C MET A 1 -45.37 20.18 37.53
N THR A 2 -44.92 20.84 36.46
CA THR A 2 -44.92 20.33 35.08
C THR A 2 -43.50 19.92 34.72
N PHE A 3 -43.27 18.64 34.42
CA PHE A 3 -41.98 18.15 33.93
C PHE A 3 -41.87 18.41 32.43
N ALA A 4 -40.87 19.21 32.04
CA ALA A 4 -40.48 19.40 30.66
C ALA A 4 -39.81 18.13 30.13
N SER A 5 -40.36 17.55 29.06
CA SER A 5 -39.76 16.45 28.32
C SER A 5 -38.77 17.02 27.30
N TYR A 6 -37.49 16.68 27.45
CA TYR A 6 -36.47 17.02 26.45
C TYR A 6 -36.59 16.11 25.23
N PRO A 7 -36.51 16.62 23.99
CA PRO A 7 -36.43 15.77 22.81
C PRO A 7 -35.07 15.07 22.78
N VAL A 8 -35.11 13.75 22.75
CA VAL A 8 -33.96 12.88 22.49
C VAL A 8 -33.45 13.21 21.08
N LEU A 9 -32.27 13.83 20.98
CA LEU A 9 -31.54 13.96 19.72
C LEU A 9 -31.31 12.56 19.16
N SER A 10 -32.11 12.20 18.15
CA SER A 10 -31.86 11.03 17.34
C SER A 10 -30.52 11.22 16.64
N ARG A 11 -29.51 10.42 17.03
CA ARG A 11 -28.28 10.30 16.26
C ARG A 11 -28.65 10.01 14.80
N PRO A 12 -28.05 10.68 13.80
CA PRO A 12 -28.32 10.34 12.42
C PRO A 12 -27.99 8.86 12.21
N PRO A 13 -28.80 8.14 11.42
CA PRO A 13 -28.61 6.71 11.23
C PRO A 13 -27.21 6.47 10.71
N HIS A 14 -26.51 5.52 11.34
CA HIS A 14 -25.30 4.94 10.77
C HIS A 14 -25.64 4.47 9.36
N GLN A 15 -25.24 5.25 8.36
CA GLN A 15 -25.38 4.89 6.97
C GLN A 15 -24.48 3.67 6.77
N GLU A 16 -25.10 2.49 6.76
CA GLU A 16 -24.47 1.24 6.39
C GLU A 16 -23.72 1.49 5.08
N CYS A 17 -22.39 1.49 5.20
CA CYS A 17 -21.51 1.83 4.11
C CYS A 17 -21.55 0.66 3.13
N LYS A 18 -22.54 0.67 2.22
CA LYS A 18 -22.61 -0.28 1.11
C LYS A 18 -21.24 -0.29 0.43
N ASP A 19 -20.68 -1.48 0.26
CA ASP A 19 -19.40 -1.68 -0.41
C ASP A 19 -19.43 -1.03 -1.80
N GLN A 20 -18.92 0.20 -1.89
CA GLN A 20 -18.97 0.96 -3.12
C GLN A 20 -17.80 0.52 -4.00
N VAL A 21 -18.08 -0.41 -4.92
CA VAL A 21 -17.10 -0.82 -5.91
C VAL A 21 -16.90 0.33 -6.90
N ARG A 22 -15.64 0.77 -7.05
CA ARG A 22 -15.24 1.82 -8.00
C ARG A 22 -14.23 1.25 -8.98
N THR A 23 -14.23 1.81 -10.19
CA THR A 23 -13.33 1.41 -11.26
C THR A 23 -12.20 2.42 -11.34
N LEU A 24 -10.96 1.95 -11.20
CA LEU A 24 -9.73 2.72 -11.39
C LEU A 24 -9.05 2.27 -12.69
N LYS A 25 -8.56 3.19 -13.50
CA LYS A 25 -7.76 2.89 -14.69
C LYS A 25 -6.32 3.35 -14.45
N VAL A 26 -5.37 2.43 -14.60
CA VAL A 26 -3.93 2.71 -14.50
C VAL A 26 -3.29 2.19 -15.77
N GLU A 27 -2.67 3.07 -16.55
CA GLU A 27 -2.24 2.77 -17.93
C GLU A 27 -3.42 2.20 -18.77
N SER A 28 -3.25 1.03 -19.37
CA SER A 28 -4.27 0.29 -20.12
C SER A 28 -5.08 -0.68 -19.25
N VAL A 29 -4.78 -0.78 -17.95
CA VAL A 29 -5.36 -1.80 -17.05
C VAL A 29 -6.47 -1.20 -16.19
N ILE A 30 -7.57 -1.94 -16.08
CA ILE A 30 -8.72 -1.57 -15.26
C ILE A 30 -8.74 -2.39 -13.97
N PHE A 31 -8.83 -1.70 -12.84
CA PHE A 31 -8.91 -2.27 -11.51
C PHE A 31 -10.28 -1.96 -10.90
N ARG A 32 -11.00 -2.99 -10.46
CA ARG A 32 -12.21 -2.82 -9.65
C ARG A 32 -11.85 -2.96 -8.19
N VAL A 33 -12.15 -1.93 -7.41
CA VAL A 33 -11.72 -1.83 -6.00
C VAL A 33 -12.89 -1.47 -5.10
N ASN A 34 -12.83 -1.92 -3.85
CA ASN A 34 -13.75 -1.46 -2.82
C ASN A 34 -13.28 -0.09 -2.33
N ALA A 35 -14.00 0.97 -2.69
CA ALA A 35 -13.64 2.34 -2.35
C ALA A 35 -13.72 2.61 -0.84
N THR A 36 -14.63 1.93 -0.14
CA THR A 36 -14.75 2.02 1.33
C THR A 36 -13.47 1.53 2.00
N LEU A 37 -12.97 0.36 1.61
CA LEU A 37 -11.74 -0.21 2.19
C LEU A 37 -10.51 0.65 1.86
N LEU A 38 -10.36 1.09 0.61
CA LEU A 38 -9.26 1.97 0.22
C LEU A 38 -9.31 3.34 0.91
N SER A 39 -10.50 3.91 1.10
CA SER A 39 -10.69 5.18 1.83
C SER A 39 -10.44 5.07 3.34
N LYS A 40 -10.62 3.88 3.91
CA LYS A 40 -10.22 3.56 5.28
C LYS A 40 -8.70 3.44 5.39
N ALA A 41 -8.06 2.81 4.41
CA ALA A 41 -6.60 2.63 4.38
C ALA A 41 -5.83 3.93 4.05
N SER A 42 -6.42 4.85 3.29
CA SER A 42 -5.76 6.04 2.75
C SER A 42 -6.69 7.26 2.71
N ALA A 43 -6.24 8.37 3.30
CA ALA A 43 -6.89 9.66 3.12
C ALA A 43 -6.78 10.18 1.68
N ALA A 44 -5.71 9.82 0.96
CA ALA A 44 -5.54 10.20 -0.45
C ALA A 44 -6.59 9.53 -1.34
N PHE A 45 -6.81 8.21 -1.18
CA PHE A 45 -7.89 7.53 -1.91
C PHE A 45 -9.27 8.06 -1.55
N ARG A 46 -9.50 8.41 -0.28
CA ARG A 46 -10.76 9.04 0.13
C ARG A 46 -11.04 10.33 -0.64
N LYS A 47 -10.03 11.22 -0.75
CA LYS A 47 -10.15 12.47 -1.52
C LYS A 47 -10.37 12.19 -3.00
N ILE A 48 -9.68 11.20 -3.57
CA ILE A 48 -9.86 10.79 -4.97
C ILE A 48 -11.31 10.36 -5.19
N PHE A 49 -11.84 9.43 -4.38
CA PHE A 49 -13.21 8.94 -4.57
C PHE A 49 -14.27 10.01 -4.34
N GLN A 50 -14.07 10.92 -3.38
CA GLN A 50 -14.97 12.06 -3.16
C GLN A 50 -15.02 12.99 -4.37
N ARG A 51 -13.87 13.27 -5.02
CA ARG A 51 -13.82 14.12 -6.22
C ARG A 51 -14.60 13.52 -7.40
N TYR A 52 -14.79 12.21 -7.41
CA TYR A 52 -15.48 11.49 -8.48
C TYR A 52 -16.77 10.82 -7.99
N ALA A 53 -17.37 11.26 -6.87
CA ALA A 53 -18.48 10.55 -6.22
C ALA A 53 -19.63 10.22 -7.20
N ASP A 54 -19.98 11.18 -8.05
CA ASP A 54 -21.13 11.08 -8.98
C ASP A 54 -20.74 10.55 -10.38
N SER A 55 -19.46 10.30 -10.62
CA SER A 55 -19.00 9.81 -11.92
C SER A 55 -19.16 8.30 -12.03
N GLY A 56 -19.94 7.83 -13.01
CA GLY A 56 -19.96 6.43 -13.42
C GLY A 56 -18.74 6.00 -14.23
N GLN A 57 -17.85 6.94 -14.59
CA GLN A 57 -16.68 6.66 -15.41
C GLN A 57 -15.51 6.12 -14.58
N PRO A 58 -14.60 5.33 -15.19
CA PRO A 58 -13.35 4.93 -14.55
C PRO A 58 -12.50 6.13 -14.13
N ILE A 59 -11.99 6.12 -12.90
CA ILE A 59 -11.07 7.14 -12.40
C ILE A 59 -9.67 6.81 -12.92
N VAL A 60 -9.08 7.71 -13.70
CA VAL A 60 -7.75 7.49 -14.27
C VAL A 60 -6.67 7.94 -13.29
N LEU A 61 -5.74 7.05 -12.94
CA LEU A 61 -4.55 7.36 -12.15
C LEU A 61 -3.36 7.52 -13.10
N HIS A 62 -2.92 8.77 -13.29
CA HIS A 62 -1.81 9.12 -14.17
C HIS A 62 -0.45 8.95 -13.49
N GLY A 63 0.61 8.73 -14.28
CA GLY A 63 1.99 8.67 -13.80
C GLY A 63 2.37 7.41 -13.00
N LEU A 64 1.49 6.41 -12.99
CA LEU A 64 1.65 5.18 -12.22
C LEU A 64 1.67 3.96 -13.14
N LYS A 65 2.62 3.05 -12.94
CA LYS A 65 2.63 1.76 -13.65
C LYS A 65 1.59 0.80 -13.07
N ALA A 66 0.87 0.09 -13.92
CA ALA A 66 -0.15 -0.86 -13.50
C ALA A 66 0.41 -1.99 -12.62
N ARG A 67 1.66 -2.44 -12.90
CA ARG A 67 2.37 -3.42 -12.06
C ARG A 67 2.53 -2.96 -10.61
N LYS A 68 3.02 -1.73 -10.40
CA LYS A 68 3.22 -1.19 -9.04
C LYS A 68 1.88 -1.12 -8.30
N PHE A 69 0.84 -0.64 -8.99
CA PHE A 69 -0.49 -0.54 -8.40
C PHE A 69 -1.09 -1.90 -8.03
N LYS A 70 -0.88 -2.92 -8.86
CA LYS A 70 -1.25 -4.30 -8.57
C LYS A 70 -0.59 -4.82 -7.29
N ASN A 71 0.72 -4.56 -7.10
CA ASN A 71 1.45 -4.95 -5.90
C ASN A 71 0.88 -4.29 -4.63
N LEU A 72 0.53 -3.00 -4.71
CA LEU A 72 -0.12 -2.28 -3.61
C LEU A 72 -1.47 -2.90 -3.24
N LEU A 73 -2.33 -3.14 -4.24
CA LEU A 73 -3.65 -3.73 -4.03
C LEU A 73 -3.55 -5.14 -3.44
N TRP A 74 -2.60 -5.94 -3.93
CA TRP A 74 -2.30 -7.25 -3.35
C TRP A 74 -1.92 -7.12 -1.87
N ALA A 75 -1.00 -6.22 -1.52
CA ALA A 75 -0.58 -6.01 -0.14
C ALA A 75 -1.73 -5.55 0.79
N LEU A 76 -2.65 -4.72 0.28
CA LEU A 76 -3.82 -4.27 1.04
C LEU A 76 -4.89 -5.36 1.17
N SER A 77 -5.02 -6.24 0.19
CA SER A 77 -6.04 -7.30 0.17
C SER A 77 -5.83 -8.37 1.25
N THR A 78 -4.60 -8.52 1.74
CA THR A 78 -4.22 -9.55 2.72
C THR A 78 -4.47 -9.14 4.18
N ARG A 79 -4.92 -7.90 4.46
CA ARG A 79 -5.08 -7.36 5.81
C ARG A 79 -6.53 -7.20 6.29
N TYR A 80 -7.51 -7.20 5.38
CA TYR A 80 -8.92 -7.09 5.74
C TYR A 80 -9.56 -8.47 5.76
N ASP A 81 -9.31 -9.22 6.84
CA ASP A 81 -9.95 -10.51 7.08
C ASP A 81 -11.47 -10.37 7.12
N GLY A 82 -12.14 -11.02 6.16
CA GLY A 82 -13.59 -11.25 6.16
C GLY A 82 -14.33 -10.85 4.88
N VAL A 83 -13.79 -9.93 4.06
CA VAL A 83 -14.41 -9.57 2.79
C VAL A 83 -13.36 -9.72 1.69
N PRO A 84 -13.51 -10.70 0.77
CA PRO A 84 -12.60 -10.78 -0.36
C PRO A 84 -12.73 -9.48 -1.13
N PHE A 85 -11.64 -8.72 -1.21
CA PHE A 85 -11.45 -7.90 -2.39
C PHE A 85 -11.66 -8.86 -3.55
N ARG A 86 -12.75 -8.70 -4.31
CA ARG A 86 -12.88 -9.31 -5.65
C ARG A 86 -11.88 -8.63 -6.58
N ILE A 87 -10.61 -8.68 -6.22
CA ILE A 87 -9.49 -8.63 -7.13
C ILE A 87 -9.49 -10.05 -7.71
N ILE A 88 -9.99 -10.22 -8.94
CA ILE A 88 -9.80 -11.47 -9.68
C ILE A 88 -8.32 -11.55 -10.03
N ILE A 89 -7.51 -11.97 -9.06
CA ILE A 89 -6.17 -12.51 -9.28
C ILE A 89 -6.14 -13.78 -8.44
N SER A 90 -6.39 -14.91 -9.11
CA SER A 90 -6.19 -16.24 -8.54
C SER A 90 -4.70 -16.38 -8.20
N ILE A 91 -4.37 -16.29 -6.92
CA ILE A 91 -3.09 -16.79 -6.38
C ILE A 91 -3.45 -17.58 -5.13
N ASN A 92 -3.37 -18.90 -5.25
CA ASN A 92 -3.57 -19.83 -4.14
C ASN A 92 -2.52 -19.54 -3.04
N GLY A 93 -2.97 -19.38 -1.80
CA GLY A 93 -2.16 -19.70 -0.61
C GLY A 93 -1.86 -18.56 0.37
N ARG A 94 -2.55 -18.64 1.52
CA ARG A 94 -2.30 -18.04 2.85
C ARG A 94 -2.53 -16.52 3.05
N PRO A 95 -3.25 -16.13 4.12
CA PRO A 95 -3.37 -14.74 4.54
C PRO A 95 -2.13 -14.33 5.36
N SER A 96 -1.86 -13.02 5.36
CA SER A 96 -0.80 -12.33 6.10
C SER A 96 0.62 -12.59 5.59
N LEU A 97 1.22 -11.58 4.94
CA LEU A 97 2.63 -11.17 5.01
C LEU A 97 2.97 -10.34 3.76
N LEU A 98 3.71 -9.24 3.96
CA LEU A 98 4.45 -8.59 2.87
C LEU A 98 5.34 -9.63 2.17
N PRO A 99 5.71 -9.43 0.89
CA PRO A 99 6.58 -10.39 0.22
C PRO A 99 7.88 -10.51 1.03
N GLN A 100 8.31 -11.75 1.29
CA GLN A 100 9.64 -12.03 1.84
C GLN A 100 10.60 -12.13 0.66
N PRO A 101 11.48 -11.14 0.45
CA PRO A 101 12.34 -11.11 -0.72
C PRO A 101 13.36 -12.23 -0.68
N SER A 102 13.26 -13.14 -1.66
CA SER A 102 14.26 -14.18 -1.94
C SER A 102 15.00 -13.92 -3.25
N ASP A 103 14.48 -13.04 -4.09
CA ASP A 103 15.03 -12.63 -5.39
C ASP A 103 14.78 -11.14 -5.68
N GLU A 104 15.33 -10.63 -6.78
CA GLU A 104 15.14 -9.23 -7.18
C GLU A 104 13.67 -8.89 -7.45
N THR A 105 12.88 -9.82 -7.99
CA THR A 105 11.48 -9.55 -8.34
C THR A 105 10.63 -9.30 -7.10
N SER A 106 10.84 -10.11 -6.07
CA SER A 106 10.16 -10.00 -4.77
C SER A 106 10.66 -8.79 -3.97
N LEU A 107 11.95 -8.41 -4.11
CA LEU A 107 12.48 -7.15 -3.57
C LEU A 107 11.86 -5.93 -4.25
N ASP A 108 11.80 -5.92 -5.59
CA ASP A 108 11.15 -4.88 -6.37
C ASP A 108 9.68 -4.72 -5.99
N CYS A 109 8.99 -5.84 -5.76
CA CYS A 109 7.60 -5.84 -5.29
C CYS A 109 7.48 -5.13 -3.93
N LEU A 110 8.36 -5.44 -2.98
CA LEU A 110 8.38 -4.81 -1.66
C LEU A 110 8.66 -3.30 -1.75
N LEU A 111 9.61 -2.91 -2.61
CA LEU A 111 9.96 -1.51 -2.85
C LEU A 111 8.82 -0.75 -3.55
N ASP A 112 8.10 -1.39 -4.48
CA ASP A 112 6.91 -0.81 -5.12
C ASP A 112 5.79 -0.56 -4.10
N ILE A 113 5.59 -1.51 -3.19
CA ILE A 113 4.60 -1.38 -2.11
C ILE A 113 4.99 -0.21 -1.19
N GLU A 114 6.26 -0.11 -0.79
CA GLU A 114 6.76 1.00 0.04
C GLU A 114 6.52 2.35 -0.64
N GLU A 115 6.96 2.51 -1.87
CA GLU A 115 6.88 3.76 -2.63
C GLU A 115 5.43 4.23 -2.80
N LEU A 116 4.51 3.31 -3.13
CA LEU A 116 3.10 3.65 -3.29
C LEU A 116 2.38 3.83 -1.96
N ALA A 117 2.77 3.11 -0.91
CA ALA A 117 2.23 3.32 0.43
C ALA A 117 2.60 4.72 0.93
N LEU A 118 3.82 5.18 0.67
CA LEU A 118 4.22 6.57 0.94
C LEU A 118 3.39 7.55 0.09
N TYR A 119 3.32 7.33 -1.23
CA TYR A 119 2.62 8.23 -2.16
C TYR A 119 1.13 8.42 -1.81
N TYR A 120 0.44 7.33 -1.46
CA TYR A 120 -0.96 7.36 -1.06
C TYR A 120 -1.18 7.51 0.46
N SER A 121 -0.13 7.81 1.23
CA SER A 121 -0.21 8.02 2.69
C SER A 121 -0.88 6.86 3.44
N ILE A 122 -0.49 5.63 3.10
CA ILE A 122 -0.91 4.39 3.78
C ILE A 122 0.12 4.06 4.85
N ASN A 123 0.12 4.85 5.93
CA ASN A 123 1.20 4.87 6.93
C ASN A 123 1.55 3.49 7.50
N HIS A 124 0.55 2.67 7.82
CA HIS A 124 0.80 1.34 8.38
C HIS A 124 1.54 0.41 7.41
N LEU A 125 1.24 0.52 6.11
CA LEU A 125 1.83 -0.32 5.08
C LEU A 125 3.23 0.17 4.75
N GLN A 126 3.43 1.50 4.71
CA GLN A 126 4.72 2.14 4.57
C GLN A 126 5.66 1.70 5.72
N ILE A 127 5.28 1.91 6.98
CA ILE A 127 6.10 1.55 8.14
C ILE A 127 6.47 0.06 8.11
N ARG A 128 5.52 -0.81 7.77
CA ARG A 128 5.77 -2.25 7.70
C ARG A 128 6.73 -2.61 6.57
N ALA A 129 6.59 -1.99 5.39
CA ALA A 129 7.48 -2.23 4.26
C ALA A 129 8.89 -1.72 4.54
N GLU A 130 9.03 -0.49 5.04
CA GLU A 130 10.32 0.09 5.47
C GLU A 130 11.01 -0.80 6.52
N SER A 131 10.28 -1.21 7.57
CA SER A 131 10.83 -2.08 8.63
C SER A 131 11.29 -3.43 8.07
N THR A 132 10.54 -3.99 7.12
CA THR A 132 10.90 -5.26 6.47
C THR A 132 12.18 -5.09 5.66
N ILE A 133 12.29 -4.03 4.85
CA ILE A 133 13.48 -3.73 4.06
C ILE A 133 14.70 -3.52 4.97
N ILE A 134 14.55 -2.73 6.04
CA ILE A 134 15.62 -2.50 7.02
C ILE A 134 16.08 -3.80 7.66
N ALA A 135 15.15 -4.66 8.08
CA ALA A 135 15.49 -5.95 8.68
C ALA A 135 16.25 -6.85 7.70
N LEU A 136 15.84 -6.89 6.43
CA LEU A 136 16.51 -7.67 5.38
C LEU A 136 17.92 -7.16 5.10
N VAL A 137 18.11 -5.84 5.04
CA VAL A 137 19.45 -5.26 4.85
C VAL A 137 20.32 -5.53 6.07
N ALA A 138 19.77 -5.37 7.29
CA ALA A 138 20.49 -5.61 8.53
C ALA A 138 20.94 -7.07 8.70
N GLN A 139 20.22 -8.03 8.10
CA GLN A 139 20.68 -9.43 8.08
C GLN A 139 21.99 -9.61 7.29
N GLY A 140 22.29 -8.73 6.33
CA GLY A 140 23.55 -8.69 5.57
C GLY A 140 23.83 -9.89 4.67
N LYS A 141 22.93 -10.89 4.65
CA LYS A 141 23.09 -12.17 3.95
C LYS A 141 21.94 -12.49 2.99
N ASN A 142 20.95 -11.61 2.87
CA ASN A 142 19.80 -11.86 2.01
C ASN A 142 20.23 -11.78 0.52
N PRO A 143 20.01 -12.85 -0.26
CA PRO A 143 20.49 -12.93 -1.64
C PRO A 143 19.86 -11.88 -2.55
N ALA A 144 18.59 -11.51 -2.32
CA ALA A 144 17.92 -10.46 -3.08
C ALA A 144 18.62 -9.10 -2.87
N ILE A 145 19.03 -8.79 -1.64
CA ILE A 145 19.76 -7.55 -1.34
C ILE A 145 21.13 -7.55 -2.02
N LEU A 146 21.90 -8.63 -1.86
CA LEU A 146 23.26 -8.73 -2.41
C LEU A 146 23.28 -8.65 -3.94
N SER A 147 22.32 -9.29 -4.60
CA SER A 147 22.20 -9.34 -6.07
C SER A 147 21.30 -8.26 -6.68
N CYS A 148 20.80 -7.30 -5.88
CA CYS A 148 19.81 -6.34 -6.38
C CYS A 148 20.33 -5.47 -7.53
N THR A 149 19.47 -4.83 -8.31
CA THR A 149 19.91 -3.86 -9.31
C THR A 149 20.37 -2.54 -8.66
N SER A 150 21.10 -1.68 -9.40
CA SER A 150 21.46 -0.34 -8.91
C SER A 150 20.24 0.54 -8.64
N LEU A 151 19.13 0.31 -9.35
CA LEU A 151 17.87 1.00 -9.11
C LEU A 151 17.26 0.60 -7.76
N SER A 152 17.18 -0.70 -7.47
CA SER A 152 16.71 -1.22 -6.19
C SER A 152 17.58 -0.73 -5.04
N LEU A 153 18.90 -0.74 -5.21
CA LEU A 153 19.84 -0.19 -4.26
C LEU A 153 19.57 1.30 -3.98
N ALA A 154 19.34 2.12 -5.02
CA ALA A 154 19.02 3.54 -4.86
C ALA A 154 17.73 3.76 -4.05
N ARG A 155 16.72 2.92 -4.29
CA ARG A 155 15.45 2.98 -3.55
C ARG A 155 15.67 2.63 -2.07
N MET A 156 16.46 1.59 -1.79
CA MET A 156 16.81 1.22 -0.41
C MET A 156 17.62 2.30 0.31
N VAL A 157 18.57 2.95 -0.37
CA VAL A 157 19.33 4.08 0.20
C VAL A 157 18.40 5.24 0.58
N LYS A 158 17.43 5.58 -0.28
CA LYS A 158 16.42 6.61 0.02
C LYS A 158 15.60 6.26 1.27
N ILE A 159 15.24 4.99 1.45
CA ILE A 159 14.55 4.51 2.65
C ILE A 159 15.46 4.64 3.88
N ALA A 160 16.72 4.18 3.79
CA ALA A 160 17.67 4.25 4.89
C ALA A 160 17.91 5.70 5.37
N LEU A 161 18.00 6.65 4.42
CA LEU A 161 18.09 8.09 4.71
C LEU A 161 16.82 8.60 5.41
N ARG A 162 15.64 8.21 4.94
CA ARG A 162 14.35 8.63 5.51
C ARG A 162 14.17 8.15 6.95
N VAL A 163 14.52 6.89 7.21
CA VAL A 163 14.40 6.26 8.54
C VAL A 163 15.61 6.57 9.43
N ARG A 164 16.64 7.25 8.89
CA ARG A 164 17.86 7.67 9.61
C ARG A 164 18.64 6.51 10.22
N SER A 165 18.62 5.34 9.57
CA SER A 165 19.40 4.18 10.01
C SER A 165 20.83 4.26 9.47
N GLN A 166 21.76 4.77 10.29
CA GLN A 166 23.17 4.95 9.90
C GLN A 166 23.84 3.62 9.51
N TYR A 167 23.59 2.55 10.27
CA TYR A 167 24.16 1.23 9.99
C TYR A 167 23.74 0.70 8.61
N VAL A 168 22.43 0.74 8.32
CA VAL A 168 21.88 0.31 7.03
C VAL A 168 22.40 1.19 5.90
N LEU A 169 22.46 2.51 6.10
CA LEU A 169 22.97 3.43 5.11
C LEU A 169 24.44 3.11 4.76
N SER A 170 25.31 2.94 5.76
CA SER A 170 26.71 2.61 5.55
C SER A 170 26.88 1.30 4.78
N PHE A 171 26.11 0.26 5.14
CA PHE A 171 26.13 -1.02 4.43
C PHE A 171 25.71 -0.86 2.95
N LEU A 172 24.63 -0.13 2.68
CA LEU A 172 24.16 0.08 1.30
C LEU A 172 25.13 0.93 0.46
N LEU A 173 25.78 1.93 1.06
CA LEU A 173 26.82 2.72 0.39
C LEU A 173 28.06 1.87 0.08
N GLN A 174 28.45 0.99 1.00
CA GLN A 174 29.55 0.05 0.77
C GLN A 174 29.21 -0.95 -0.34
N MET A 175 27.98 -1.45 -0.40
CA MET A 175 27.54 -2.25 -1.55
C MET A 175 27.57 -1.47 -2.86
N TRP A 176 27.28 -0.16 -2.82
CA TRP A 176 27.33 0.68 -4.01
C TRP A 176 28.75 0.80 -4.58
N THR A 177 29.76 0.94 -3.71
CA THR A 177 31.16 1.08 -4.13
C THR A 177 31.79 -0.22 -4.60
N TRP A 178 31.23 -1.37 -4.22
CA TRP A 178 31.69 -2.71 -4.64
C TRP A 178 31.12 -3.18 -5.97
N ARG A 179 30.18 -2.44 -6.55
CA ARG A 179 29.58 -2.74 -7.86
C ARG A 179 30.22 -1.91 -8.96
#